data_AF-A0AAD2E8E2-F1
#
_entry.id   AF-A0AAD2E8E2-F1
#
_cell.length_a   1.000
_cell.length_b   1.000
_cell.length_c   1.000
_cell.angle_alpha   90.00
_cell.angle_beta   90.00
_cell.angle_gamma   90.00
#
_symmetry.space_group_name_H-M   'P 1'
#
loop_
_entity.id
_entity.type
_entity.pdbx_description
1 polymer ?
#
loop_
_entity_poly.entity_id
_entity_poly.type
_entity_poly.pdbx_seq_one_letter_code
_entity_poly.pdbx_strand_id
1 'polypeptide(L)'
;MACDKPWFDHLVDRTGDYFCWGLVGGSAVDMLKGMCNSLKGERLIWGSQAVRMSAACASHCAAYGGLCSVLKSSMIYVRQKDDPWNSILPEAAAAGFLQIRQGLGPASRTALIFGLGMSLVQGYLIVENKLKSNVESPQPDFEELDKKQKRGGIKT
;
A
#
# COMPACT_ATOMS: atom_id res chain seq x y z
N MET A 1 -6.55 14.40 0.30
CA MET A 1 -7.96 14.56 -0.14
C MET A 1 -8.81 13.64 0.71
N ALA A 2 -9.45 14.19 1.75
CA ALA A 2 -9.99 13.45 2.88
C ALA A 2 -11.45 13.86 3.19
N CYS A 3 -12.31 13.91 2.17
CA CYS A 3 -13.71 14.31 2.39
C CYS A 3 -14.62 13.72 1.31
N ASP A 4 -14.81 12.40 1.29
CA ASP A 4 -15.92 11.75 0.55
C ASP A 4 -16.24 10.31 1.04
N LYS A 5 -15.33 9.62 1.75
CA LYS A 5 -15.61 8.30 2.35
C LYS A 5 -15.45 8.30 3.88
N PRO A 6 -16.31 7.58 4.63
CA PRO A 6 -16.15 7.44 6.08
C PRO A 6 -14.81 6.78 6.42
N TRP A 7 -14.24 7.14 7.57
CA TRP A 7 -12.93 6.65 8.04
C TRP A 7 -12.82 5.12 8.04
N PHE A 8 -13.95 4.44 8.27
CA PHE A 8 -14.06 3.00 8.27
C PHE A 8 -13.85 2.39 6.87
N ASP A 9 -14.35 3.02 5.81
CA ASP A 9 -14.15 2.52 4.44
C ASP A 9 -12.67 2.59 4.07
N HIS A 10 -11.98 3.68 4.44
CA HIS A 10 -10.54 3.80 4.24
C HIS A 10 -9.73 2.78 5.06
N LEU A 11 -10.23 2.33 6.19
CA LEU A 11 -9.62 1.26 6.98
C LEU A 11 -9.77 -0.08 6.27
N VAL A 12 -10.99 -0.42 5.82
CA VAL A 12 -11.29 -1.68 5.15
C VAL A 12 -10.56 -1.76 3.81
N ASP A 13 -10.63 -0.72 2.98
CA ASP A 13 -9.94 -0.63 1.69
C ASP A 13 -8.43 -0.82 1.88
N ARG A 14 -7.81 -0.08 2.82
CA ARG A 14 -6.37 -0.21 3.08
C ARG A 14 -6.02 -1.61 3.60
N THR A 15 -6.79 -2.16 4.52
CA THR A 15 -6.55 -3.51 5.06
C THR A 15 -6.63 -4.57 3.96
N GLY A 16 -7.63 -4.46 3.07
CA GLY A 16 -7.80 -5.33 1.92
C GLY A 16 -6.64 -5.21 0.92
N ASP A 17 -6.22 -3.99 0.60
CA ASP A 17 -5.07 -3.76 -0.29
C ASP A 17 -3.81 -4.44 0.25
N TYR A 18 -3.42 -4.15 1.50
CA TYR A 18 -2.21 -4.75 2.09
C TYR A 18 -2.34 -6.27 2.26
N PHE A 19 -3.54 -6.79 2.50
CA PHE A 19 -3.78 -8.23 2.50
C PHE A 19 -3.49 -8.85 1.12
N CYS A 20 -3.97 -8.22 0.04
CA CYS A 20 -3.71 -8.65 -1.33
C CYS A 20 -2.21 -8.59 -1.68
N TRP A 21 -1.53 -7.48 -1.34
CA TRP A 21 -0.07 -7.37 -1.51
C TRP A 21 0.68 -8.46 -0.72
N GLY A 22 0.22 -8.74 0.51
CA GLY A 22 0.76 -9.79 1.36
C GLY A 22 0.52 -11.20 0.82
N LEU A 23 -0.65 -11.47 0.23
CA LEU A 23 -0.93 -12.74 -0.43
C LEU A 23 -0.05 -12.94 -1.65
N VAL A 24 0.04 -11.96 -2.55
CA VAL A 24 0.83 -12.06 -3.78
C VAL A 24 2.31 -12.22 -3.45
N GLY A 25 2.85 -11.37 -2.56
CA GLY A 25 4.25 -11.44 -2.17
C GLY A 25 4.58 -12.69 -1.33
N GLY A 26 3.75 -12.98 -0.33
CA GLY A 26 3.94 -14.11 0.58
C GLY A 26 3.85 -15.45 -0.13
N SER A 27 2.86 -15.65 -0.99
CA SER A 27 2.71 -16.90 -1.74
C SER A 27 3.88 -17.15 -2.68
N ALA A 28 4.39 -16.12 -3.38
CA ALA A 28 5.54 -16.27 -4.27
C ALA A 28 6.82 -16.64 -3.49
N VAL A 29 7.08 -15.98 -2.36
CA VAL A 29 8.26 -16.24 -1.53
C VAL A 29 8.19 -17.61 -0.87
N ASP A 30 7.04 -17.99 -0.33
CA ASP A 30 6.85 -19.28 0.32
C ASP A 30 6.87 -20.43 -0.69
N MET A 31 6.34 -20.23 -1.90
CA MET A 31 6.45 -21.20 -2.99
C MET A 31 7.92 -21.42 -3.38
N LEU A 32 8.69 -20.35 -3.57
CA LEU A 32 10.11 -20.43 -3.92
C LEU A 32 10.93 -21.09 -2.81
N LYS A 33 10.71 -20.69 -1.55
CA LYS A 33 11.36 -21.34 -0.40
C LYS A 33 10.97 -22.81 -0.28
N GLY A 34 9.69 -23.14 -0.47
CA GLY A 34 9.19 -24.52 -0.46
C GLY A 34 9.82 -25.38 -1.56
N MET A 35 9.99 -24.82 -2.77
CA MET A 35 10.63 -25.51 -3.90
C MET A 35 12.15 -25.66 -3.75
N CYS A 36 12.81 -24.70 -3.11
CA CYS A 36 14.26 -24.70 -2.90
C CYS A 36 14.67 -25.57 -1.70
N ASN A 37 13.85 -25.66 -0.66
CA ASN A 37 14.15 -26.42 0.55
C ASN A 37 13.62 -27.87 0.52
N SER A 38 12.98 -28.30 -0.58
CA SER A 38 12.40 -29.64 -0.73
C SER A 38 13.42 -30.67 -1.20
N LEU A 39 13.28 -31.91 -0.69
CA LEU A 39 13.98 -33.11 -1.17
C LEU A 39 13.70 -33.35 -2.68
N LYS A 40 14.65 -33.96 -3.39
CA LYS A 40 14.54 -34.27 -4.83
C LYS A 40 13.31 -35.16 -5.09
N GLY A 41 12.32 -34.64 -5.82
CA GLY A 41 11.14 -35.39 -6.29
C GLY A 41 9.79 -34.81 -5.83
N GLU A 42 9.74 -34.09 -4.71
CA GLU A 42 8.47 -33.61 -4.13
C GLU A 42 8.28 -32.08 -4.17
N ARG A 43 9.09 -31.38 -4.98
CA ARG A 43 9.21 -29.91 -4.97
C ARG A 43 7.89 -29.17 -5.19
N LEU A 44 6.96 -29.76 -5.95
CA LEU A 44 5.63 -29.20 -6.21
C LEU A 44 4.66 -29.41 -5.03
N ILE A 45 4.76 -30.53 -4.33
CA ILE A 45 3.93 -30.84 -3.16
C ILE A 45 4.36 -29.94 -2.01
N TRP A 46 5.66 -29.82 -1.75
CA TRP A 46 6.19 -28.92 -0.74
C TRP A 46 6.01 -27.43 -1.09
N GLY A 47 6.13 -27.06 -2.37
CA GLY A 47 5.84 -25.71 -2.84
C GLY A 47 4.37 -25.31 -2.62
N SER A 48 3.41 -26.17 -2.98
CA SER A 48 1.98 -25.91 -2.77
C SER A 48 1.58 -25.91 -1.29
N GLN A 49 2.20 -26.77 -0.48
CA GLN A 49 2.00 -26.74 0.98
C GLN A 49 2.57 -25.46 1.60
N ALA A 50 3.73 -24.97 1.12
CA ALA A 50 4.30 -23.71 1.58
C ALA A 50 3.41 -22.50 1.22
N VAL A 51 2.80 -22.49 0.03
CA VAL A 51 1.83 -21.44 -0.36
C VAL A 51 0.64 -21.38 0.61
N ARG A 52 0.18 -22.50 1.15
CA ARG A 52 -0.90 -22.50 2.16
C ARG A 52 -0.50 -21.80 3.46
N MET A 53 0.80 -21.74 3.76
CA MET A 53 1.31 -21.05 4.93
C MET A 53 1.41 -19.52 4.73
N SER A 54 1.30 -19.04 3.48
CA SER A 54 1.34 -17.59 3.16
C SER A 54 0.17 -16.80 3.76
N ALA A 55 -0.91 -17.48 4.16
CA ALA A 55 -2.03 -16.88 4.88
C ALA A 55 -1.58 -16.17 6.17
N ALA A 56 -0.55 -16.69 6.86
CA ALA A 56 0.02 -16.07 8.04
C ALA A 56 0.66 -14.70 7.70
N CYS A 57 1.40 -14.62 6.60
CA CYS A 57 1.99 -13.37 6.12
C CYS A 57 0.92 -12.35 5.72
N ALA A 58 -0.08 -12.78 4.96
CA ALA A 58 -1.18 -11.92 4.54
C ALA A 58 -1.97 -11.34 5.73
N SER A 59 -2.23 -12.15 6.76
CA SER A 59 -2.89 -11.67 7.98
C SER A 59 -2.09 -10.60 8.73
N HIS A 60 -0.75 -10.73 8.74
CA HIS A 60 0.12 -9.73 9.34
C HIS A 60 0.16 -8.44 8.52
N CYS A 61 0.17 -8.54 7.20
CA CYS A 61 0.06 -7.39 6.30
C CYS A 61 -1.31 -6.68 6.41
N ALA A 62 -2.39 -7.43 6.61
CA ALA A 62 -3.71 -6.86 6.90
C ALA A 62 -3.69 -6.05 8.21
N ALA A 63 -3.14 -6.63 9.29
CA ALA A 63 -3.00 -5.93 10.56
C ALA A 63 -2.15 -4.66 10.44
N TYR A 64 -1.10 -4.68 9.61
CA TYR A 64 -0.30 -3.51 9.27
C TYR A 64 -1.14 -2.44 8.57
N GLY A 65 -1.89 -2.80 7.52
CA GLY A 65 -2.78 -1.87 6.81
C GLY A 65 -3.82 -1.21 7.72
N GLY A 66 -4.40 -2.00 8.64
CA GLY A 66 -5.33 -1.50 9.64
C GLY A 66 -4.71 -0.49 10.60
N LEU A 67 -3.54 -0.83 11.16
CA LEU A 67 -2.82 0.04 12.09
C LEU A 67 -2.35 1.34 11.42
N CYS A 68 -1.91 1.27 10.16
CA CYS A 68 -1.54 2.44 9.36
C CYS A 68 -2.71 3.42 9.21
N SER A 69 -3.94 2.94 8.98
CA SER A 69 -5.12 3.81 8.92
C SER A 69 -5.41 4.50 10.24
N VAL A 70 -5.35 3.77 11.36
CA VAL A 70 -5.55 4.35 12.69
C VAL A 70 -4.50 5.42 13.00
N LEU A 71 -3.22 5.13 12.72
CA LEU A 71 -2.12 6.05 12.99
C LEU A 71 -2.15 7.29 12.09
N LYS A 72 -2.59 7.17 10.83
CA LYS A 72 -2.77 8.33 9.95
C LYS A 72 -3.91 9.22 10.43
N SER A 73 -5.05 8.63 10.80
CA SER A 73 -6.19 9.39 11.33
C SER A 73 -5.86 10.09 12.65
N SER A 74 -5.12 9.44 13.56
CA SER A 74 -4.70 10.06 14.81
C SER A 74 -3.72 11.22 14.57
N MET A 75 -2.79 11.09 13.63
CA MET A 75 -1.82 12.12 13.33
C MET A 75 -2.44 13.34 12.63
N ILE A 76 -3.38 13.13 11.71
CA ILE A 76 -4.19 14.21 11.11
C ILE A 76 -4.99 14.93 12.19
N TYR A 77 -5.62 14.19 13.09
CA TYR A 77 -6.41 14.77 14.17
C TYR A 77 -5.58 15.70 15.06
N VAL A 78 -4.34 15.31 15.40
CA VAL A 78 -3.45 16.09 16.26
C VAL A 78 -2.84 17.31 15.54
N ARG A 79 -2.43 17.19 14.28
CA ARG A 79 -1.65 18.24 13.59
C ARG A 79 -2.44 19.08 12.60
N GLN A 80 -3.63 18.65 12.15
CA GLN A 80 -4.49 19.35 11.20
C GLN A 80 -3.75 19.85 9.93
N LYS A 81 -2.68 19.13 9.52
CA LYS A 81 -1.84 19.43 8.36
C LYS A 81 -1.56 18.17 7.57
N ASP A 82 -1.68 18.26 6.25
CA ASP A 82 -1.36 17.18 5.31
C ASP A 82 0.06 17.39 4.75
N ASP A 83 1.06 16.96 5.52
CA ASP A 83 2.47 16.96 5.12
C ASP A 83 2.94 15.54 4.71
N PRO A 84 4.00 15.40 3.90
CA PRO A 84 4.57 14.09 3.53
C PRO A 84 4.93 13.21 4.75
N TRP A 85 5.26 13.85 5.86
CA TRP A 85 5.51 13.22 7.16
C TRP A 85 4.33 12.40 7.69
N ASN A 86 3.09 12.77 7.32
CA ASN A 86 1.87 12.08 7.70
C ASN A 86 1.66 10.75 6.95
N SER A 87 2.48 10.46 5.94
CA SER A 87 2.53 9.12 5.35
C SER A 87 3.72 8.32 5.88
N ILE A 88 4.87 8.96 6.11
CA ILE A 88 6.09 8.25 6.53
C ILE A 88 6.00 7.79 8.00
N LEU A 89 5.64 8.68 8.92
CA LEU A 89 5.67 8.37 10.36
C LEU A 89 4.66 7.29 10.76
N PRO A 90 3.39 7.34 10.32
CA PRO A 90 2.41 6.31 10.66
C PRO A 90 2.79 4.92 10.13
N GLU A 91 3.34 4.86 8.92
CA GLU A 91 3.76 3.61 8.30
C GLU A 91 4.99 3.01 9.00
N ALA A 92 5.99 3.83 9.30
CA ALA A 92 7.14 3.40 10.09
C ALA A 92 6.73 2.95 11.50
N ALA A 93 5.86 3.71 12.17
CA ALA A 93 5.37 3.38 13.49
C ALA A 93 4.56 2.07 13.50
N ALA A 94 3.73 1.82 12.48
CA ALA A 94 3.00 0.57 12.37
C ALA A 94 3.91 -0.65 12.19
N ALA A 95 4.94 -0.52 11.35
CA ALA A 95 5.91 -1.58 11.11
C ALA A 95 6.72 -1.91 12.37
N GLY A 96 7.10 -0.88 13.14
CA GLY A 96 7.78 -1.06 14.42
C GLY A 96 6.87 -1.66 15.48
N PHE A 97 5.61 -1.21 15.56
CA PHE A 97 4.64 -1.65 16.57
C PHE A 97 4.34 -3.15 16.46
N LEU A 98 4.13 -3.66 15.24
CA LEU A 98 3.88 -5.09 15.04
C LEU A 98 5.07 -5.97 15.47
N GLN A 99 6.28 -5.46 15.34
CA GLN A 99 7.51 -6.17 15.67
C GLN A 99 7.96 -5.99 17.12
N ILE A 100 7.25 -5.17 17.92
CA ILE A 100 7.63 -4.89 19.31
C ILE A 100 7.68 -6.16 20.17
N ARG A 101 6.86 -7.17 19.83
CA ARG A 101 6.82 -8.48 20.52
C ARG A 101 8.09 -9.31 20.30
N GLN A 102 8.84 -9.06 19.23
CA GLN A 102 10.11 -9.72 18.93
C GLN A 102 11.31 -8.99 19.56
N GLY A 103 11.07 -7.87 20.25
CA GLY A 103 12.08 -7.06 20.92
C GLY A 103 12.27 -5.67 20.27
N LEU A 104 12.86 -4.76 21.04
CA LEU A 104 13.07 -3.36 20.61
C LEU A 104 14.08 -3.22 19.46
N GLY A 105 15.10 -4.09 19.41
CA GLY A 105 16.07 -4.13 18.31
C GLY A 105 15.42 -4.41 16.96
N PRO A 106 14.73 -5.56 16.79
CA PRO A 106 13.99 -5.86 15.57
C PRO A 106 12.94 -4.80 15.21
N ALA A 107 12.20 -4.29 16.19
CA ALA A 107 11.17 -3.27 15.98
C ALA A 107 11.74 -1.94 15.42
N SER A 108 12.85 -1.45 15.98
CA SER A 108 13.48 -0.23 15.47
C SER A 108 14.02 -0.42 14.04
N ARG A 109 14.60 -1.58 13.74
CA ARG A 109 15.11 -1.89 12.40
C ARG A 109 13.98 -1.97 11.36
N THR A 110 12.85 -2.60 11.68
CA THR A 110 11.71 -2.63 10.75
C THR A 110 11.11 -1.26 10.56
N ALA A 111 10.94 -0.48 11.63
CA ALA A 111 10.47 0.90 11.52
C ALA A 111 11.37 1.76 10.60
N LEU A 112 12.70 1.63 10.72
CA LEU A 112 13.65 2.34 9.87
C LEU A 112 13.56 1.92 8.40
N ILE A 113 13.49 0.61 8.12
CA ILE A 113 13.40 0.10 6.74
C ILE A 113 12.11 0.60 6.07
N PHE A 114 10.97 0.51 6.77
CA PHE A 114 9.70 0.99 6.24
C PHE A 114 9.66 2.51 6.10
N GLY A 115 10.20 3.26 7.08
CA GLY A 115 10.28 4.72 7.03
C GLY A 115 11.16 5.22 5.87
N LEU A 116 12.32 4.61 5.66
CA LEU A 116 13.20 4.93 4.53
C LEU A 116 12.55 4.56 3.19
N GLY A 117 11.94 3.37 3.10
CA GLY A 117 11.22 2.93 1.91
C GLY A 117 10.11 3.90 1.51
N MET A 118 9.29 4.32 2.46
CA MET A 118 8.20 5.27 2.21
C MET A 118 8.69 6.68 1.92
N SER A 119 9.82 7.10 2.51
CA SER A 119 10.45 8.37 2.17
C SER A 119 10.87 8.41 0.70
N LEU A 120 11.36 7.30 0.16
CA LEU A 120 11.73 7.21 -1.26
C LEU A 120 10.50 7.25 -2.16
N VAL A 121 9.44 6.51 -1.82
CA VAL A 121 8.18 6.51 -2.58
C VAL A 121 7.57 7.91 -2.61
N GLN A 122 7.49 8.58 -1.46
CA GLN A 122 6.97 9.95 -1.40
C GLN A 122 7.86 10.95 -2.13
N GLY A 123 9.19 10.78 -2.06
CA GLY A 123 10.12 11.58 -2.85
C GLY A 123 9.90 11.44 -4.35
N TYR A 124 9.70 10.21 -4.83
CA TYR A 124 9.37 9.92 -6.22
C TYR A 124 8.03 10.57 -6.64
N LEU A 125 6.98 10.43 -5.81
CA LEU A 125 5.67 11.02 -6.09
C LEU A 125 5.71 12.55 -6.20
N ILE A 126 6.54 13.23 -5.40
CA ILE A 126 6.73 14.68 -5.50
C ILE A 126 7.40 15.05 -6.83
N VAL A 127 8.40 14.29 -7.28
CA VAL A 127 9.07 14.51 -8.57
C VAL A 127 8.10 14.25 -9.73
N GLU A 128 7.33 13.17 -9.67
CA GLU A 128 6.32 12.83 -10.68
C GLU A 128 5.27 13.93 -10.80
N ASN A 129 4.75 14.45 -9.68
CA ASN A 129 3.80 15.55 -9.68
C ASN A 129 4.38 16.82 -10.31
N LYS A 130 5.67 17.11 -10.08
CA LYS A 130 6.36 18.26 -10.70
C LYS A 130 6.56 18.08 -12.21
N LEU A 131 6.86 16.87 -12.66
CA LEU A 131 7.01 16.55 -14.09
C LEU A 131 5.66 16.63 -14.81
N LYS A 132 4.61 16.05 -14.22
CA LYS A 132 3.24 16.13 -14.75
C LYS A 132 2.74 17.57 -14.79
N SER A 133 2.94 18.38 -13.73
CA SER A 133 2.53 19.78 -13.75
C SER A 133 3.29 20.64 -14.77
N ASN A 134 4.50 20.25 -15.18
CA ASN A 134 5.25 20.91 -16.26
C ASN A 134 4.81 20.47 -17.67
N VAL A 135 4.12 19.32 -17.77
CA VAL A 135 3.62 18.76 -19.03
C VAL A 135 2.13 19.10 -19.23
N GLU A 136 1.38 19.32 -18.16
CA GLU A 136 -0.07 19.56 -18.16
C GLU A 136 -0.41 21.06 -18.40
N SER A 137 -0.46 21.45 -19.67
CA SER A 137 -1.53 22.33 -20.17
C SER A 137 -2.91 21.75 -19.85
N PRO A 138 -3.99 22.55 -19.64
CA PRO A 138 -5.25 22.07 -19.04
C PRO A 138 -5.77 20.76 -19.66
N GLN A 139 -5.99 19.73 -18.83
CA GLN A 139 -6.67 18.49 -19.26
C GLN A 139 -8.03 18.87 -19.89
N PRO A 140 -8.38 18.34 -21.08
CA PRO A 140 -9.69 18.58 -21.65
C PRO A 140 -10.74 17.91 -20.76
N ASP A 141 -11.67 18.72 -20.26
CA ASP A 141 -12.84 18.26 -19.53
C ASP A 141 -13.57 17.20 -20.39
N PHE A 142 -13.70 15.97 -19.88
CA PHE A 142 -14.43 14.91 -20.57
C PHE A 142 -15.90 15.31 -20.82
N GLU A 143 -16.41 16.28 -20.05
CA GLU A 143 -17.69 16.97 -20.27
C GLU A 143 -17.72 17.85 -21.54
N GLU A 144 -16.60 18.45 -21.95
CA GLU A 144 -16.51 19.26 -23.16
C GLU A 144 -16.45 18.37 -24.43
N LEU A 145 -15.84 17.18 -24.31
CA LEU A 145 -15.81 16.17 -25.38
C LEU A 145 -17.18 15.52 -25.60
N ASP A 146 -17.95 15.22 -24.53
CA ASP A 146 -19.32 14.71 -24.66
C ASP A 146 -20.27 15.77 -25.29
N LYS A 147 -20.08 17.05 -24.94
CA LYS A 147 -20.83 18.18 -25.57
C LYS A 147 -20.49 18.36 -27.05
N LYS A 148 -19.23 18.19 -27.46
CA LYS A 148 -18.86 18.25 -28.90
C LYS A 148 -19.39 17.06 -29.68
N GLN A 149 -19.40 15.87 -29.10
CA GLN A 149 -19.93 14.67 -29.76
C GLN A 149 -21.46 14.74 -29.93
N LYS A 150 -22.19 15.25 -28.94
CA LYS A 150 -23.63 15.54 -29.07
C LYS A 150 -23.95 16.64 -30.08
N ARG A 151 -23.08 17.65 -30.24
CA ARG A 151 -23.24 18.69 -31.27
C ARG A 151 -22.89 18.21 -32.69
N GLY A 152 -22.00 17.23 -32.83
CA GLY A 152 -21.65 16.62 -34.12
C GLY A 152 -22.60 15.51 -34.60
N GLY A 153 -23.44 14.98 -33.70
CA GLY A 153 -24.32 13.83 -33.95
C GLY A 153 -25.77 14.16 -34.34
N ILE A 154 -26.09 15.39 -34.76
CA ILE A 154 -27.40 15.71 -35.35
C ILE A 154 -27.18 16.61 -36.57
N LYS A 155 -27.16 15.98 -37.74
CA LYS A 155 -27.85 16.43 -38.95
C LYS A 155 -27.80 15.30 -39.98
N THR A 156 -28.98 14.73 -40.21
CA THR A 156 -29.43 14.14 -41.48
C THR A 156 -28.98 14.95 -42.69
#